data_AF-A0A9D4Y7I0-F1
#
_entry.id   AF-A0A9D4Y7I0-F1
#
_cell.length_a   1.000
_cell.length_b   1.000
_cell.length_c   1.000
_cell.angle_alpha   90.00
_cell.angle_beta   90.00
_cell.angle_gamma   90.00
#
_symmetry.space_group_name_H-M   'P 1'
#
loop_
_entity.id
_entity.type
_entity.pdbx_description
1 polymer ?
#
loop_
_entity_poly.entity_id
_entity_poly.type
_entity_poly.pdbx_seq_one_letter_code
_entity_poly.pdbx_strand_id
1 'polypeptide(L)'
;MIVSFLLQAADTVVKELIFLDANRKLKGGSVDLFVVNSYGSAFQALFICLLLPFLSKLWGVPFSQLPNYLKDGAACFLNVGKLSSGCDGAPLLPILFIIVNIGFNIALLHLLKISSAVVSCLASTFSVPISIYVFTLPLPYLGVASSLPTGFVAGAIVLVFGLLVYAWTPSNGCSSSASFSEAST
;
A
#
# COMPACT_ATOMS: atom_id res chain seq x y z
N MET A 1 -13.15 9.75 3.08
CA MET A 1 -12.05 8.91 3.64
C MET A 1 -12.55 7.65 4.33
N ILE A 2 -13.53 7.72 5.25
CA ILE A 2 -14.00 6.53 6.01
C ILE A 2 -14.37 5.32 5.12
N VAL A 3 -15.21 5.51 4.10
CA VAL A 3 -15.64 4.39 3.23
C VAL A 3 -14.48 3.75 2.47
N SER A 4 -13.52 4.55 1.99
CA SER A 4 -12.33 4.04 1.31
C SER A 4 -11.46 3.21 2.24
N PHE A 5 -11.29 3.64 3.50
CA PHE A 5 -10.55 2.88 4.51
C PHE A 5 -11.26 1.59 4.92
N LEU A 6 -12.60 1.58 4.94
CA LEU A 6 -13.37 0.35 5.20
C LEU A 6 -13.11 -0.72 4.13
N LEU A 7 -13.14 -0.33 2.85
CA LEU A 7 -12.85 -1.26 1.75
C LEU A 7 -11.38 -1.73 1.78
N GLN A 8 -10.45 -0.84 2.11
CA GLN A 8 -9.03 -1.19 2.25
C GLN A 8 -8.79 -2.15 3.42
N ALA A 9 -9.45 -1.94 4.56
CA ALA A 9 -9.39 -2.84 5.70
C ALA A 9 -10.02 -4.21 5.37
N ALA A 10 -11.17 -4.22 4.70
CA ALA A 10 -11.82 -5.45 4.27
C ALA A 10 -10.93 -6.27 3.32
N ASP A 11 -10.29 -5.63 2.34
CA ASP A 11 -9.32 -6.28 1.45
C ASP A 11 -8.16 -6.93 2.23
N THR A 12 -7.61 -6.20 3.21
CA THR A 12 -6.50 -6.68 4.04
C THR A 12 -6.91 -7.90 4.89
N VAL A 13 -8.10 -7.86 5.50
CA VAL A 13 -8.66 -8.96 6.31
C VAL A 13 -8.96 -10.19 5.43
N VAL A 14 -9.53 -10.00 4.24
CA VAL A 14 -9.79 -11.12 3.31
C VAL A 14 -8.49 -11.80 2.90
N LYS A 15 -7.43 -11.04 2.63
CA LYS A 15 -6.09 -11.59 2.33
C LYS A 15 -5.53 -12.41 3.49
N GLU A 16 -5.65 -11.91 4.72
CA GLU A 16 -5.26 -12.66 5.93
C GLU A 16 -6.04 -13.98 6.05
N LEU A 17 -7.37 -13.96 5.84
CA LEU A 17 -8.19 -15.17 5.86
C LEU A 17 -7.77 -16.18 4.79
N ILE A 18 -7.40 -15.73 3.58
CA ILE A 18 -6.89 -16.61 2.52
C ILE A 18 -5.57 -17.25 2.95
N PHE A 19 -4.65 -16.51 3.56
CA PHE A 19 -3.39 -17.07 4.05
C PHE A 19 -3.60 -18.10 5.17
N LEU A 20 -4.53 -17.84 6.09
CA LEU A 20 -4.89 -18.77 7.17
C LEU A 20 -5.55 -20.05 6.62
N ASP A 21 -6.48 -19.92 5.68
CA ASP A 21 -7.16 -21.06 5.04
C ASP A 21 -6.18 -21.90 4.22
N ALA A 22 -5.27 -21.25 3.48
CA ALA A 22 -4.20 -21.93 2.75
C ALA A 22 -3.30 -22.74 3.69
N ASN A 23 -2.89 -22.17 4.83
CA ASN A 23 -2.05 -22.87 5.81
C ASN A 23 -2.76 -24.14 6.34
N ARG A 24 -4.06 -24.04 6.61
CA ARG A 24 -4.90 -25.18 7.05
C ARG A 24 -5.03 -26.26 5.97
N LYS A 25 -5.36 -25.88 4.73
CA LYS A 25 -5.60 -26.82 3.63
C LYS A 25 -4.32 -27.48 3.12
N LEU A 26 -3.20 -26.77 3.16
CA LEU A 26 -1.91 -27.24 2.66
C LEU A 26 -1.04 -27.91 3.75
N LYS A 27 -1.59 -28.22 4.93
CA LYS A 27 -0.90 -28.88 6.05
C LYS A 27 0.46 -28.24 6.39
N GLY A 28 0.51 -26.91 6.48
CA GLY A 28 1.75 -26.15 6.71
C GLY A 28 2.37 -25.52 5.46
N GLY A 29 1.83 -25.79 4.26
CA GLY A 29 2.16 -25.05 3.05
C GLY A 29 1.55 -23.64 3.04
N SER A 30 2.11 -22.74 2.24
CA SER A 30 1.59 -21.37 2.11
C SER A 30 1.49 -20.95 0.65
N VAL A 31 0.51 -20.11 0.33
CA VAL A 31 0.40 -19.52 -1.02
C VAL A 31 1.55 -18.55 -1.24
N ASP A 32 2.09 -18.55 -2.45
CA ASP A 32 3.13 -17.62 -2.87
C ASP A 32 2.57 -16.18 -2.89
N LEU A 33 3.30 -15.27 -2.23
CA LEU A 33 2.96 -13.86 -2.18
C LEU A 33 2.93 -13.23 -3.57
N PHE A 34 3.82 -13.66 -4.48
CA PHE A 34 3.86 -13.10 -5.83
C PHE A 34 2.56 -13.39 -6.58
N VAL A 35 1.98 -14.57 -6.36
CA VAL A 35 0.69 -14.94 -6.96
C VAL A 35 -0.42 -14.03 -6.43
N VAL A 36 -0.54 -13.90 -5.11
CA VAL A 36 -1.57 -13.04 -4.49
C VAL A 36 -1.42 -11.58 -4.92
N ASN A 37 -0.20 -11.05 -4.94
CA ASN A 37 0.10 -9.69 -5.37
C ASN A 37 -0.23 -9.46 -6.86
N SER A 38 0.11 -10.43 -7.72
CA SER A 38 -0.11 -10.34 -9.17
C SER A 38 -1.59 -10.38 -9.51
N TYR A 39 -2.36 -11.29 -8.89
CA TYR A 39 -3.81 -11.33 -9.05
C TYR A 39 -4.47 -10.04 -8.56
N GLY A 40 -4.07 -9.54 -7.38
CA GLY A 40 -4.56 -8.27 -6.85
C GLY A 40 -4.30 -7.11 -7.81
N SER A 41 -3.07 -6.99 -8.32
CA SER A 41 -2.68 -5.94 -9.27
C SER A 41 -3.42 -6.07 -10.61
N ALA A 42 -3.62 -7.29 -11.12
CA ALA A 42 -4.32 -7.54 -12.37
C ALA A 42 -5.80 -7.12 -12.30
N PHE A 43 -6.51 -7.52 -11.23
CA PHE A 43 -7.89 -7.08 -11.01
C PHE A 43 -7.97 -5.58 -10.75
N GLN A 44 -7.04 -5.00 -9.98
CA GLN A 44 -6.98 -3.55 -9.78
C GLN A 44 -6.83 -2.81 -11.12
N ALA A 45 -5.94 -3.27 -12.00
CA ALA A 45 -5.77 -2.69 -13.33
C ALA A 45 -7.05 -2.81 -14.17
N LEU A 46 -7.71 -3.98 -14.16
CA LEU A 46 -8.98 -4.20 -14.84
C LEU A 46 -10.07 -3.22 -14.36
N PHE A 47 -10.28 -3.13 -13.04
CA PHE A 47 -11.30 -2.24 -12.47
C PHE A 47 -10.97 -0.78 -12.67
N ILE A 48 -9.70 -0.37 -12.57
CA ILE A 48 -9.28 1.00 -12.89
C ILE A 48 -9.58 1.30 -14.35
N CYS A 49 -9.23 0.42 -15.30
CA CYS A 49 -9.54 0.62 -16.72
C CYS A 49 -11.05 0.75 -16.98
N LEU A 50 -11.86 -0.07 -16.30
CA LEU A 50 -13.32 -0.01 -16.40
C LEU A 50 -13.91 1.28 -15.81
N LEU A 51 -13.35 1.76 -14.70
CA LEU A 51 -13.81 2.95 -13.99
C LEU A 51 -13.21 4.26 -14.54
N LEU A 52 -12.10 4.19 -15.28
CA LEU A 52 -11.40 5.32 -15.89
C LEU A 52 -12.33 6.31 -16.62
N PRO A 53 -13.28 5.90 -17.49
CA PRO A 53 -14.20 6.83 -18.14
C PRO A 53 -15.06 7.65 -17.15
N PHE A 54 -15.47 7.02 -16.05
CA PHE A 54 -16.25 7.67 -15.01
C PHE A 54 -15.38 8.59 -14.15
N LEU A 55 -14.20 8.12 -13.73
CA LEU A 55 -13.24 8.90 -12.95
C LEU A 55 -12.73 10.12 -13.71
N SER A 56 -12.53 10.00 -15.03
CA SER A 56 -12.14 11.10 -15.92
C SER A 56 -13.12 12.28 -15.85
N LYS A 57 -14.43 12.00 -15.80
CA LYS A 57 -15.46 13.04 -15.65
C LYS A 57 -15.38 13.73 -14.28
N LEU A 58 -15.13 12.98 -13.21
CA LEU A 58 -14.98 13.53 -11.86
C LEU A 58 -13.72 14.39 -11.70
N TRP A 59 -12.66 14.07 -12.45
CA TRP A 59 -11.40 14.82 -12.48
C TRP A 59 -11.41 15.99 -13.49
N GLY A 60 -12.55 16.26 -14.14
CA GLY A 60 -12.72 17.41 -15.03
C GLY A 60 -12.25 17.20 -16.47
N VAL A 61 -11.87 15.97 -16.87
CA VAL A 61 -11.49 15.65 -18.25
C VAL A 61 -12.70 15.12 -19.02
N PRO A 62 -13.11 15.73 -20.15
CA PRO A 62 -14.20 15.21 -20.96
C PRO A 62 -13.80 13.88 -21.62
N PHE A 63 -14.72 12.91 -21.65
CA PHE A 63 -14.48 11.57 -22.19
C PHE A 63 -13.94 11.55 -23.64
N SER A 64 -14.34 12.53 -24.46
CA SER A 64 -13.83 12.67 -25.84
C SER A 64 -12.34 13.01 -25.92
N GLN A 65 -11.76 13.59 -24.86
CA GLN A 65 -10.33 13.92 -24.79
C GLN A 65 -9.50 12.91 -24.01
N LEU A 66 -10.14 11.90 -23.38
CA LEU A 66 -9.45 10.86 -22.64
C LEU A 66 -8.40 10.10 -23.49
N PRO A 67 -8.66 9.71 -24.76
CA PRO A 67 -7.65 9.05 -25.58
C PRO A 67 -6.43 9.93 -25.87
N ASN A 68 -6.66 11.23 -26.13
CA ASN A 68 -5.57 12.19 -26.35
C ASN A 68 -4.78 12.42 -25.07
N TYR A 69 -5.45 12.55 -23.92
CA TYR A 69 -4.82 12.68 -22.62
C TYR A 69 -3.91 11.48 -22.28
N LEU A 70 -4.37 10.25 -22.56
CA LEU A 70 -3.56 9.04 -22.38
C LEU A 70 -2.38 8.99 -23.35
N LYS A 71 -2.57 9.39 -24.61
CA LYS A 71 -1.51 9.45 -25.62
C LYS A 71 -0.44 10.47 -25.24
N ASP A 72 -0.83 11.66 -24.79
CA ASP A 72 0.09 12.71 -24.36
C ASP A 72 0.84 12.28 -23.10
N GLY A 73 0.16 11.63 -22.15
CA GLY A 73 0.79 11.01 -20.99
C GLY A 73 1.80 9.92 -21.35
N ALA A 74 1.48 9.07 -22.34
CA ALA A 74 2.40 8.04 -22.82
C ALA A 74 3.61 8.63 -23.58
N ALA A 75 3.41 9.70 -24.37
CA ALA A 75 4.48 10.41 -25.04
C ALA A 75 5.42 11.09 -24.02
N CYS A 76 4.86 11.69 -22.97
CA CYS A 76 5.60 12.25 -21.84
C CYS A 76 6.38 11.16 -21.08
N PHE A 77 5.75 10.02 -20.79
CA PHE A 77 6.39 8.89 -20.12
C PHE A 77 7.56 8.32 -20.93
N LEU A 78 7.36 8.06 -22.23
CA LEU A 78 8.39 7.54 -23.12
C LEU A 78 9.43 8.60 -23.52
N ASN A 79 9.27 9.85 -23.06
CA ASN A 79 10.10 11.00 -23.42
C ASN A 79 10.23 11.18 -24.95
N VAL A 80 9.16 10.83 -25.69
CA VAL A 80 9.11 10.94 -27.15
C VAL A 80 8.53 12.31 -27.50
N GLY A 81 9.41 13.26 -27.78
CA GLY A 81 9.05 14.63 -28.16
C GLY A 81 9.53 15.66 -27.13
N LYS A 82 10.72 16.21 -27.37
CA LYS A 82 11.40 17.29 -26.62
C LYS A 82 10.63 18.64 -26.59
N LEU A 83 9.29 18.66 -26.49
CA LEU A 83 8.50 19.88 -26.72
C LEU A 83 7.30 20.13 -25.77
N SER A 84 7.14 19.38 -24.68
CA SER A 84 6.14 19.74 -23.65
C SER A 84 6.84 20.15 -22.36
N SER A 85 6.74 21.44 -22.00
CA SER A 85 7.19 21.96 -20.70
C SER A 85 6.45 21.20 -19.59
N GLY A 86 7.17 20.47 -18.72
CA GLY A 86 6.57 19.77 -17.59
C GLY A 86 6.70 18.24 -17.59
N CYS A 87 7.44 17.64 -18.52
CA CYS A 87 7.81 16.22 -18.48
C CYS A 87 9.16 15.95 -17.76
N ASP A 88 9.62 16.92 -16.96
CA ASP A 88 10.91 16.84 -16.27
C ASP A 88 10.92 15.64 -15.29
N GLY A 89 11.90 14.77 -15.44
CA GLY A 89 12.06 13.56 -14.61
C GLY A 89 11.38 12.29 -15.17
N ALA A 90 10.66 12.35 -16.28
CA ALA A 90 10.20 11.15 -17.00
C ALA A 90 11.34 10.54 -17.85
N PRO A 91 11.44 9.19 -17.98
CA PRO A 91 10.63 8.14 -17.36
C PRO A 91 11.08 7.74 -15.93
N LEU A 92 12.22 8.26 -15.47
CA LEU A 92 12.92 7.73 -14.30
C LEU A 92 12.07 7.83 -13.02
N LEU A 93 11.41 8.96 -12.80
CA LEU A 93 10.61 9.19 -11.59
C LEU A 93 9.34 8.30 -11.55
N PRO A 94 8.53 8.19 -12.63
CA PRO A 94 7.47 7.18 -12.72
C PRO A 94 7.93 5.73 -12.54
N ILE A 95 9.06 5.34 -13.13
CA ILE A 95 9.60 3.97 -12.99
C ILE A 95 10.02 3.71 -11.53
N LEU A 96 10.69 4.67 -10.90
CA LEU A 96 11.07 4.58 -9.49
C LEU A 96 9.83 4.43 -8.60
N PHE A 97 8.78 5.20 -8.87
CA PHE A 97 7.50 5.06 -8.16
C PHE A 97 6.92 3.65 -8.30
N ILE A 98 6.89 3.09 -9.51
CA ILE A 98 6.38 1.73 -9.76
C ILE A 98 7.20 0.69 -8.98
N ILE A 99 8.53 0.76 -9.03
CA ILE A 99 9.41 -0.19 -8.32
C ILE A 99 9.16 -0.14 -6.82
N VAL A 100 9.12 1.07 -6.23
CA VAL A 100 8.88 1.24 -4.80
C VAL A 100 7.47 0.80 -4.42
N ASN A 101 6.45 1.07 -5.24
CA ASN A 101 5.08 0.65 -4.99
C ASN A 101 4.92 -0.88 -5.00
N ILE A 102 5.54 -1.56 -5.97
CA ILE A 102 5.58 -3.03 -6.02
C ILE A 102 6.29 -3.58 -4.77
N GLY A 103 7.45 -3.03 -4.43
CA GLY A 103 8.19 -3.44 -3.22
C GLY A 103 7.38 -3.24 -1.94
N PHE A 104 6.70 -2.10 -1.82
CA PHE A 104 5.84 -1.79 -0.67
C PHE A 104 4.67 -2.77 -0.54
N ASN A 105 3.96 -3.07 -1.63
CA ASN A 105 2.85 -4.02 -1.62
C ASN A 105 3.30 -5.45 -1.25
N ILE A 106 4.46 -5.90 -1.76
CA ILE A 106 5.03 -7.20 -1.41
C ILE A 106 5.47 -7.22 0.07
N ALA A 107 6.10 -6.16 0.55
CA ALA A 107 6.51 -6.05 1.96
C ALA A 107 5.31 -6.11 2.91
N LEU A 108 4.20 -5.45 2.56
CA LEU A 108 2.96 -5.53 3.34
C LEU A 108 2.35 -6.93 3.32
N LEU A 109 2.37 -7.63 2.17
CA LEU A 109 1.90 -9.03 2.10
C LEU A 109 2.80 -9.98 2.91
N HIS A 110 4.10 -9.73 2.97
CA HIS A 110 5.03 -10.47 3.81
C HIS A 110 4.74 -10.23 5.29
N LEU A 111 4.51 -8.98 5.67
CA LEU A 111 4.11 -8.63 7.03
C LEU A 111 2.75 -9.24 7.40
N LEU A 112 1.79 -9.27 6.49
CA LEU A 112 0.49 -9.93 6.68
C LEU A 112 0.63 -11.43 6.91
N LYS A 113 1.54 -12.09 6.18
CA LYS A 113 1.74 -13.54 6.30
C LYS A 113 2.36 -13.95 7.62
N ILE A 114 3.27 -13.14 8.19
CA ILE A 114 3.96 -13.47 9.44
C ILE A 114 3.25 -12.92 10.69
N SER A 115 2.44 -11.87 10.53
CA SER A 115 1.79 -11.18 11.64
C SER A 115 0.27 -11.19 11.50
N SER A 116 -0.35 -10.04 11.25
CA SER A 116 -1.80 -9.90 11.16
C SER A 116 -2.20 -8.71 10.29
N ALA A 117 -3.48 -8.65 9.91
CA ALA A 117 -4.06 -7.48 9.21
C ALA A 117 -3.85 -6.18 9.99
N VAL A 118 -3.98 -6.23 11.31
CA VAL A 118 -3.84 -5.04 12.18
C VAL A 118 -2.41 -4.51 12.17
N VAL A 119 -1.41 -5.39 12.33
CA VAL A 119 0.01 -4.99 12.30
C VAL A 119 0.39 -4.40 10.94
N SER A 120 -0.12 -4.96 9.85
CA SER A 120 0.12 -4.44 8.49
C SER A 120 -0.55 -3.08 8.25
N CYS A 121 -1.79 -2.88 8.70
CA CYS A 121 -2.45 -1.58 8.67
C CYS A 121 -1.71 -0.53 9.52
N LEU A 122 -1.20 -0.91 10.68
CA LEU A 122 -0.43 -0.03 11.54
C LEU A 122 0.92 0.37 10.90
N ALA A 123 1.64 -0.59 10.31
CA ALA A 123 2.89 -0.33 9.60
C ALA A 123 2.70 0.58 8.37
N SER A 124 1.63 0.36 7.59
CA SER A 124 1.30 1.24 6.46
C SER A 124 0.88 2.64 6.93
N THR A 125 0.18 2.75 8.06
CA THR A 125 -0.19 4.05 8.66
C THR A 125 1.04 4.85 9.09
N PHE A 126 2.09 4.19 9.59
CA PHE A 126 3.36 4.85 9.93
C PHE A 126 4.10 5.44 8.71
N SER A 127 3.80 4.98 7.50
CA SER A 127 4.38 5.56 6.28
C SER A 127 3.91 6.99 6.02
N VAL A 128 2.70 7.34 6.47
CA VAL A 128 2.11 8.68 6.29
C VAL A 128 2.94 9.78 6.96
N PRO A 129 3.27 9.71 8.27
CA PRO A 129 4.10 10.74 8.90
C PRO A 129 5.51 10.80 8.33
N ILE A 130 6.09 9.66 7.90
CA ILE A 130 7.38 9.64 7.21
C ILE A 130 7.31 10.47 5.92
N SER A 131 6.29 10.24 5.08
CA SER A 131 6.12 10.98 3.83
C SER A 131 5.97 12.48 4.07
N ILE A 132 5.19 12.88 5.09
CA ILE A 132 5.01 14.30 5.42
C ILE A 132 6.32 14.93 5.87
N TYR A 133 7.13 14.23 6.67
CA TYR A 133 8.46 14.71 7.05
C TYR A 133 9.37 14.86 5.82
N VAL A 134 9.38 13.86 4.93
CA VAL A 134 10.17 13.87 3.70
C VAL A 134 9.78 15.04 2.78
N PHE A 135 8.50 15.39 2.67
CA PHE A 135 8.03 16.55 1.90
C PHE A 135 8.45 17.92 2.44
N THR A 136 9.02 17.97 3.65
CA THR A 136 9.56 19.21 4.23
C THR A 136 11.03 19.42 3.88
N LEU A 137 11.68 18.40 3.31
CA LEU A 137 13.01 18.51 2.74
C LEU A 137 12.95 19.14 1.34
N PRO A 138 14.02 19.84 0.91
CA PRO A 138 14.12 20.38 -0.45
C PRO A 138 14.35 19.24 -1.45
N LEU A 139 13.26 18.62 -1.91
CA LEU A 139 13.29 17.51 -2.85
C LEU A 139 13.39 18.02 -4.29
N PRO A 140 14.17 17.36 -5.17
CA PRO A 140 14.19 17.69 -6.59
C PRO A 140 12.81 17.45 -7.20
N TYR A 141 12.45 18.26 -8.20
CA TYR A 141 11.14 18.24 -8.90
C TYR A 141 9.92 18.65 -8.07
N LEU A 142 10.06 18.80 -6.76
CA LEU A 142 9.08 19.45 -5.90
C LEU A 142 9.46 20.93 -5.76
N GLY A 143 8.46 21.81 -5.76
CA GLY A 143 8.66 23.25 -5.61
C GLY A 143 9.13 23.63 -4.21
N VAL A 144 8.70 24.80 -3.73
CA VAL A 144 9.04 25.26 -2.37
C VAL A 144 8.66 24.20 -1.31
N ALA A 145 9.59 23.94 -0.39
CA ALA A 145 9.36 22.98 0.69
C ALA A 145 8.11 23.36 1.49
N SER A 146 7.27 22.38 1.78
CA SER A 146 6.05 22.62 2.57
C SER A 146 6.41 22.89 4.03
N SER A 147 5.81 23.92 4.61
CA SER A 147 5.92 24.20 6.04
C SER A 147 5.22 23.11 6.85
N LEU A 148 5.88 22.61 7.89
CA LEU A 148 5.29 21.65 8.81
C LEU A 148 4.08 22.26 9.53
N PRO A 149 2.89 21.61 9.54
CA PRO A 149 1.77 22.06 10.36
C PRO A 149 2.15 22.03 11.85
N THR A 150 1.76 23.07 12.60
CA THR A 150 2.17 23.28 14.00
C THR A 150 1.75 22.15 14.95
N GLY A 151 0.73 21.36 14.61
CA GLY A 151 0.27 20.19 15.38
C GLY A 151 0.74 18.84 14.85
N PHE A 152 1.45 18.78 13.72
CA PHE A 152 1.80 17.52 13.06
C PHE A 152 2.76 16.68 13.90
N VAL A 153 3.78 17.30 14.50
CA VAL A 153 4.76 16.61 15.35
C VAL A 153 4.07 15.96 16.55
N ALA A 154 3.15 16.66 17.20
CA ALA A 154 2.38 16.11 18.32
C ALA A 154 1.54 14.90 17.89
N GLY A 155 0.86 14.98 16.74
CA GLY A 155 0.12 13.85 16.19
C GLY A 155 1.01 12.65 15.84
N ALA A 156 2.18 12.90 15.25
CA ALA A 156 3.16 11.86 14.94
C ALA A 156 3.70 11.17 16.21
N ILE A 157 3.99 11.93 17.27
CA ILE A 157 4.43 11.38 18.56
C ILE A 157 3.34 10.50 19.17
N VAL A 158 2.08 10.96 19.18
CA VAL A 158 0.95 10.17 19.71
C VAL A 158 0.78 8.87 18.92
N LEU A 159 0.91 8.92 17.59
CA LEU A 159 0.82 7.75 16.72
C LEU A 159 1.94 6.75 16.96
N VAL A 160 3.19 7.20 17.06
CA VAL A 160 4.34 6.35 17.36
C VAL A 160 4.22 5.73 18.75
N PHE A 161 3.79 6.51 19.74
CA PHE A 161 3.59 6.02 21.10
C PHE A 161 2.49 4.96 21.16
N GLY A 162 1.34 5.19 20.51
CA GLY A 162 0.28 4.20 20.41
C GLY A 162 0.74 2.91 19.71
N LEU A 163 1.58 3.04 18.68
CA LEU A 163 2.15 1.90 17.97
C LEU A 163 3.13 1.08 18.84
N LEU A 164 3.96 1.77 19.63
CA LEU A 164 4.88 1.13 20.58
C LEU A 164 4.12 0.39 21.69
N VAL A 165 3.08 1.01 22.25
CA VAL A 165 2.21 0.36 23.25
C VAL A 165 1.55 -0.88 22.66
N TYR A 166 1.04 -0.81 21.43
CA TYR A 166 0.45 -1.96 20.76
C TYR A 166 1.48 -3.10 20.56
N ALA A 167 2.69 -2.78 20.11
CA ALA A 167 3.74 -3.77 19.88
C ALA A 167 4.29 -4.39 21.18
N TRP A 168 4.30 -3.64 22.28
CA TRP A 168 4.77 -4.11 23.58
C TRP A 168 3.72 -4.82 24.41
N THR A 169 2.44 -4.67 24.08
CA THR A 169 1.39 -5.39 24.79
C THR A 169 1.51 -6.87 24.44
N PRO A 170 1.87 -7.75 25.39
CA PRO A 170 1.94 -9.17 25.12
C PRO A 170 0.58 -9.66 24.64
N SER A 171 0.54 -10.45 23.58
CA SER A 171 -0.68 -11.10 23.13
C SER A 171 -1.13 -12.06 24.23
N ASN A 172 -2.01 -11.61 25.12
CA ASN A 172 -2.62 -12.48 26.10
C ASN A 172 -3.53 -13.49 25.39
N GLY A 173 -3.00 -14.69 25.13
CA GLY A 173 -3.69 -15.90 24.66
C GLY A 173 -2.91 -16.61 23.54
N CYS A 174 -2.31 -17.79 23.69
CA CYS A 174 -2.67 -18.94 24.53
C CYS A 174 -1.41 -19.71 24.99
N SER A 175 -1.12 -19.63 26.29
CA SER A 175 -0.45 -20.73 27.00
C SER A 175 -1.54 -21.60 27.58
N SER A 176 -1.98 -22.64 26.88
CA SER A 176 -2.72 -23.73 27.49
C SER A 176 -2.64 -25.01 26.65
N SER A 177 -1.93 -26.00 27.21
CA SER A 177 -2.10 -27.45 27.01
C SER A 177 -1.81 -28.03 25.62
N ALA A 178 -0.52 -28.22 25.34
CA ALA A 178 -0.01 -29.41 24.62
C ALA A 178 1.08 -30.08 25.47
N SER A 179 0.75 -30.37 26.73
CA SER A 179 1.41 -31.41 27.52
C SER A 179 0.33 -32.39 27.93
N PHE A 180 0.04 -33.35 27.06
CA PHE A 180 -0.61 -34.59 27.47
C PHE A 180 -0.10 -35.75 26.61
N SER A 181 0.70 -36.58 27.28
CA SER A 181 1.00 -37.99 27.01
C SER A 181 1.88 -38.35 25.81
N GLU A 182 3.18 -38.30 26.06
CA GLU A 182 4.04 -39.47 25.85
C GLU A 182 4.19 -40.17 27.21
N ALA A 183 3.39 -41.21 27.47
CA ALA A 183 3.59 -42.19 28.55
C ALA A 183 2.61 -43.37 28.42
N SER A 184 3.17 -44.53 28.04
CA SER A 184 2.77 -45.88 28.47
C SER A 184 1.34 -46.38 28.19
N THR A 185 1.16 -47.16 27.13
CA THR A 185 0.92 -48.63 27.20
C THR A 185 1.01 -49.25 25.82
#